data_AF-A0A532AH56-F1
#
_entry.id   AF-A0A532AH56-F1
#
_cell.length_a   1.000
_cell.length_b   1.000
_cell.length_c   1.000
_cell.angle_alpha   90.00
_cell.angle_beta   90.00
_cell.angle_gamma   90.00
#
_symmetry.space_group_name_H-M   'P 1'
#
loop_
_entity.id
_entity.type
_entity.pdbx_description
1 polymer ?
#
loop_
_entity_poly.entity_id
_entity_poly.type
_entity_poly.pdbx_seq_one_letter_code
_entity_poly.pdbx_strand_id
1 'polypeptide(L)'
;LGPLSIPPAYLPKLLPWLVRFWRAGRSDRYEAGLAAQAGMMKLAEAEWMGLLDRSGTRPMLHEDGSLELYDSEAEFKASLPGWAARQRFGIG
;
A
#
# COMPACT_ATOMS: atom_id res chain seq x y z
N LEU A 1 -5.54 0.36 -31.23
CA LEU A 1 -4.58 0.57 -30.12
C LEU A 1 -5.39 1.03 -28.92
N GLY A 2 -5.39 0.30 -27.82
CA GLY A 2 -6.08 0.73 -26.60
C GLY A 2 -5.37 1.92 -25.96
N PRO A 3 -5.98 2.59 -24.97
CA PRO A 3 -5.42 3.80 -24.34
C PRO A 3 -4.07 3.60 -23.61
N LEU A 4 -3.54 2.37 -23.59
CA LEU A 4 -2.26 1.97 -22.98
C LEU A 4 -1.25 1.38 -23.99
N SER A 5 -1.49 1.51 -25.30
CA SER A 5 -0.54 1.01 -26.29
C SER A 5 0.62 1.99 -26.49
N ILE A 6 1.86 1.53 -26.29
CA ILE A 6 3.07 2.30 -26.55
C ILE A 6 3.48 2.09 -28.01
N PRO A 7 3.50 3.14 -28.87
CA PRO A 7 4.00 3.01 -30.22
C PRO A 7 5.48 2.58 -30.21
N PRO A 8 5.92 1.60 -31.02
CA PRO A 8 7.32 1.15 -31.04
C PRO A 8 8.32 2.28 -31.28
N ALA A 9 7.97 3.27 -32.11
CA ALA A 9 8.80 4.44 -32.38
C ALA A 9 9.04 5.34 -31.14
N TYR A 10 8.19 5.26 -30.12
CA TYR A 10 8.36 6.01 -28.87
C TYR A 10 9.22 5.26 -27.84
N LEU A 11 9.45 3.96 -28.05
CA LEU A 11 10.16 3.11 -27.11
C LEU A 11 11.57 3.62 -26.78
N PRO A 12 12.41 4.10 -27.73
CA PRO A 12 13.73 4.63 -27.39
C PRO A 12 13.69 5.86 -26.47
N LYS A 13 12.65 6.70 -26.59
CA LYS A 13 12.46 7.88 -25.72
C LYS A 13 12.01 7.48 -24.32
N LEU A 14 11.19 6.43 -24.22
CA LEU A 14 10.64 5.94 -22.95
C LEU A 14 11.61 5.01 -22.20
N LEU A 15 12.53 4.35 -22.91
CA LEU A 15 13.40 3.32 -22.37
C LEU A 15 14.23 3.75 -21.15
N PRO A 16 14.84 4.95 -21.10
CA PRO A 16 15.58 5.38 -19.92
C PRO A 16 14.70 5.47 -18.67
N TRP A 17 13.45 5.91 -18.83
CA TRP A 17 12.48 5.94 -17.75
C TRP A 17 12.04 4.54 -17.32
N LEU A 18 11.78 3.62 -18.28
CA LEU A 18 11.44 2.23 -17.98
C LEU A 18 12.54 1.52 -17.18
N VAL A 19 13.82 1.76 -17.53
CA VAL A 19 14.95 1.20 -16.78
C VAL A 19 14.98 1.72 -15.35
N ARG A 20 14.72 3.02 -15.14
CA ARG A 20 14.64 3.60 -13.79
C ARG A 20 13.45 3.06 -13.01
N PHE A 21 12.29 2.92 -13.66
CA PHE A 21 11.08 2.35 -13.06
C PHE A 21 11.30 0.91 -12.62
N TRP A 22 11.85 0.08 -13.49
CA TRP A 22 12.20 -1.31 -13.17
C TRP A 22 13.20 -1.40 -12.01
N ARG A 23 14.24 -0.54 -12.01
CA ARG A 23 15.21 -0.48 -10.89
C ARG A 23 14.58 -0.02 -9.57
N ALA A 24 13.56 0.84 -9.62
CA ALA A 24 12.84 1.28 -8.42
C ALA A 24 11.97 0.16 -7.83
N GLY A 25 11.51 -0.79 -8.67
CA GLY A 25 10.75 -1.97 -8.24
C GLY A 25 11.59 -3.14 -7.74
N ARG A 26 12.90 -2.97 -7.51
CA ARG A 26 13.74 -4.04 -6.93
C ARG A 26 13.27 -4.37 -5.51
N SER A 27 13.40 -5.65 -5.13
CA SER A 27 12.90 -6.18 -3.86
C SER A 27 13.45 -5.46 -2.63
N ASP A 28 14.70 -5.04 -2.66
CA ASP A 28 15.34 -4.26 -1.60
C ASP A 28 14.68 -2.90 -1.39
N ARG A 29 14.32 -2.22 -2.48
CA ARG A 29 13.61 -0.92 -2.45
C ARG A 29 12.16 -1.08 -2.05
N TYR A 30 11.53 -2.16 -2.49
CA TYR A 30 10.16 -2.50 -2.10
C TYR A 30 10.05 -2.70 -0.58
N GLU A 31 10.90 -3.55 0.01
CA GLU A 31 10.86 -3.82 1.45
C GLU A 31 11.15 -2.58 2.29
N ALA A 32 12.13 -1.76 1.87
CA ALA A 32 12.43 -0.49 2.54
C ALA A 32 11.24 0.49 2.48
N GLY A 33 10.58 0.60 1.31
CA GLY A 33 9.39 1.44 1.15
C GLY A 33 8.21 0.95 1.98
N LEU A 34 7.98 -0.37 2.01
CA LEU A 34 6.94 -1.00 2.80
C LEU A 34 7.15 -0.74 4.30
N ALA A 35 8.38 -0.91 4.80
CA ALA A 35 8.72 -0.63 6.20
C ALA A 35 8.52 0.85 6.57
N ALA A 36 8.94 1.77 5.69
CA ALA A 36 8.75 3.20 5.90
C ALA A 36 7.26 3.56 5.95
N GLN A 37 6.46 3.03 5.02
CA GLN A 37 5.00 3.25 5.00
C GLN A 37 4.33 2.71 6.26
N ALA A 38 4.66 1.48 6.67
CA ALA A 38 4.12 0.90 7.89
C ALA A 38 4.47 1.72 9.14
N GLY A 39 5.71 2.24 9.20
CA GLY A 39 6.13 3.16 10.27
C GLY A 39 5.31 4.45 10.30
N MET A 40 5.05 5.07 9.14
CA MET A 40 4.20 6.26 9.05
C MET A 40 2.76 5.99 9.47
N MET A 41 2.19 4.83 9.12
CA MET A 41 0.83 4.47 9.52
C MET A 41 0.69 4.29 11.04
N LYS A 42 1.67 3.64 11.69
CA LYS A 42 1.69 3.53 13.16
C LYS A 42 1.80 4.88 13.85
N LEU A 43 2.64 5.77 13.32
CA LEU A 43 2.74 7.13 13.84
C LEU A 43 1.40 7.87 13.67
N ALA A 44 0.80 7.80 12.49
CA ALA A 44 -0.47 8.46 12.21
C ALA A 44 -1.58 7.97 13.15
N GLU A 45 -1.65 6.66 13.41
CA GLU A 45 -2.58 6.06 14.36
C GLU A 45 -2.40 6.64 15.78
N ALA A 46 -1.16 6.64 16.30
CA ALA A 46 -0.87 7.18 17.64
C ALA A 46 -1.20 8.67 17.75
N GLU A 47 -0.82 9.48 16.76
CA GLU A 47 -1.11 10.92 16.75
C GLU A 47 -2.60 11.22 16.62
N TRP A 48 -3.32 10.41 15.85
CA TRP A 48 -4.77 10.50 15.73
C TRP A 48 -5.44 10.19 17.07
N MET A 49 -5.01 9.14 17.78
CA MET A 49 -5.55 8.81 19.10
C MET A 49 -5.33 9.97 20.08
N GLY A 50 -4.11 10.53 20.10
CA GLY A 50 -3.82 11.71 20.91
C GLY A 50 -4.66 12.94 20.53
N LEU A 51 -4.99 13.11 19.25
CA LEU A 51 -5.89 14.18 18.80
C LEU A 51 -7.31 13.96 19.33
N LEU A 52 -7.85 12.75 19.19
CA LEU A 52 -9.21 12.41 19.66
C LEU A 52 -9.38 12.63 21.16
N ASP A 53 -8.36 12.30 21.95
CA ASP A 53 -8.36 12.53 23.38
C ASP A 53 -8.39 14.04 23.71
N ARG A 54 -7.57 14.85 23.00
CA ARG A 54 -7.53 16.31 23.19
C ARG A 54 -8.80 17.01 22.74
N SER A 55 -9.48 16.51 21.70
CA SER A 55 -10.75 17.08 21.23
C SER A 55 -11.97 16.54 21.98
N GLY A 56 -11.80 15.56 22.87
CA GLY A 56 -12.91 14.92 23.57
C GLY A 56 -13.80 14.06 22.66
N THR A 57 -13.33 13.73 21.46
CA THR A 57 -14.08 12.96 20.45
C THR A 57 -13.74 11.48 20.43
N ARG A 58 -12.93 10.99 21.39
CA ARG A 58 -12.64 9.55 21.54
C ARG A 58 -13.89 8.65 21.55
N PRO A 59 -15.01 9.02 22.20
CA PRO A 59 -16.23 8.19 22.19
C PRO A 59 -16.90 8.05 20.82
N MET A 60 -16.51 8.85 19.82
CA MET A 60 -17.02 8.76 18.45
C MET A 60 -16.26 7.73 17.60
N LEU A 61 -15.11 7.26 18.10
CA LEU A 61 -14.34 6.23 17.42
C LEU A 61 -14.91 4.85 17.74
N HIS A 62 -15.23 4.09 16.71
CA HIS A 62 -15.61 2.68 16.79
C HIS A 62 -14.51 1.84 16.15
N GLU A 63 -13.98 0.88 16.88
CA GLU A 63 -12.86 0.01 16.47
C GLU A 63 -13.36 -1.41 16.19
N ASP A 64 -14.41 -1.55 15.39
CA ASP A 64 -15.09 -2.83 15.09
C ASP A 64 -14.38 -3.66 14.02
N GLY A 65 -13.23 -3.19 13.52
CA GLY A 65 -12.45 -3.84 12.45
C GLY A 65 -12.93 -3.47 11.04
N SER A 66 -12.50 -4.26 10.05
CA SER A 66 -12.81 -4.04 8.64
C SER A 66 -13.23 -5.34 7.95
N LEU A 67 -14.24 -5.27 7.08
CA LEU A 67 -14.67 -6.36 6.21
C LEU A 67 -14.23 -6.09 4.78
N GLU A 68 -13.36 -6.94 4.25
CA GLU A 68 -12.95 -6.90 2.84
C GLU A 68 -13.62 -8.04 2.07
N LEU A 69 -14.42 -7.68 1.06
CA LEU A 69 -15.14 -8.62 0.21
C LEU A 69 -14.35 -8.88 -1.07
N TYR A 70 -14.36 -10.14 -1.50
CA TYR A 70 -13.70 -10.58 -2.73
C TYR A 70 -14.73 -11.27 -3.62
N ASP A 71 -14.69 -11.00 -4.93
CA ASP A 71 -15.65 -11.57 -5.88
C ASP A 71 -15.35 -13.04 -6.19
N SER A 72 -14.14 -13.51 -5.89
CA SER A 72 -13.75 -14.90 -6.11
C SER A 72 -12.68 -15.39 -5.13
N GLU A 73 -12.58 -16.71 -4.98
CA GLU A 73 -11.50 -17.35 -4.22
C GLU A 73 -10.12 -17.04 -4.82
N ALA A 74 -10.01 -16.87 -6.14
CA ALA A 74 -8.75 -16.54 -6.80
C ALA A 74 -8.26 -15.15 -6.39
N GLU A 75 -9.18 -14.18 -6.33
CA GLU A 75 -8.89 -12.83 -5.87
C GLU A 75 -8.49 -12.81 -4.39
N PHE A 76 -9.22 -13.55 -3.54
CA PHE A 76 -8.85 -13.73 -2.13
C PHE A 76 -7.42 -14.31 -1.99
N LYS A 77 -7.08 -15.36 -2.74
CA LYS A 77 -5.72 -15.95 -2.69
C LYS A 77 -4.65 -14.95 -3.15
N ALA A 78 -4.97 -14.11 -4.14
CA ALA A 78 -4.06 -13.08 -4.63
C ALA A 78 -3.83 -11.94 -3.62
N SER A 79 -4.75 -11.72 -2.67
CA SER A 79 -4.60 -10.71 -1.62
C SER A 79 -3.76 -11.19 -0.43
N LEU A 80 -3.64 -12.50 -0.21
CA LEU A 80 -2.93 -13.09 0.94
C LEU A 80 -1.49 -12.58 1.16
N PRO A 81 -0.65 -12.35 0.12
CA PRO A 81 0.67 -11.75 0.33
C PRO A 81 0.61 -10.36 0.98
N GLY A 82 -0.42 -9.56 0.64
CA GLY A 82 -0.67 -8.26 1.25
C GLY A 82 -1.07 -8.38 2.73
N TRP A 83 -1.92 -9.36 3.06
CA TRP A 83 -2.28 -9.67 4.45
C TRP A 83 -1.08 -10.14 5.28
N ALA A 84 -0.25 -11.02 4.72
CA ALA A 84 0.99 -11.44 5.38
C ALA A 84 1.94 -10.26 5.61
N ALA A 85 2.03 -9.32 4.67
CA ALA A 85 2.79 -8.08 4.84
C ALA A 85 2.23 -7.21 5.98
N ARG A 86 0.91 -6.99 6.05
CA ARG A 86 0.28 -6.25 7.15
C ARG A 86 0.58 -6.89 8.50
N GLN A 87 0.44 -8.21 8.59
CA GLN A 87 0.70 -8.98 9.81
C GLN A 87 2.17 -8.88 10.26
N ARG A 88 3.15 -8.88 9.33
CA ARG A 88 4.58 -8.64 9.65
C ARG A 88 4.82 -7.31 10.37
N PHE A 89 3.99 -6.31 10.11
CA PHE A 89 4.05 -5.00 10.77
C PHE A 89 3.07 -4.88 11.94
N GLY A 90 2.32 -5.92 12.31
CA GLY A 90 1.30 -5.86 13.36
C GLY A 90 0.11 -4.99 13.00
N ILE A 91 -0.17 -4.83 11.70
CA ILE A 91 -1.35 -4.14 11.17
C ILE A 91 -2.40 -5.23 10.92
N GLY A 92 -3.59 -5.07 11.48
CA GLY A 92 -4.71 -6.01 11.41
C GLY A 92 -6.02 -5.31 11.15
#